data_AF-A0A5C4NB03-F1
#
_entry.id   AF-A0A5C4NB03-F1
#
_cell.length_a   1.000
_cell.length_b   1.000
_cell.length_c   1.000
_cell.angle_alpha   90.00
_cell.angle_beta   90.00
_cell.angle_gamma   90.00
#
_symmetry.space_group_name_H-M   'P 1'
#
loop_
_entity.id
_entity.type
_entity.pdbx_description
1 polymer ?
#
loop_
_entity_poly.entity_id
_entity_poly.type
_entity_poly.pdbx_seq_one_letter_code
_entity_poly.pdbx_strand_id
1 'polypeptide(L)'
;MPLLSVSNPARLSRAEFRVCVLLSKGLNTSSVCSELSISISTLRTHLRNIFAKTKVTSMAELLCLLPLALMSKAQVSETTLTRRG
;
A
#
# COMPACT_ATOMS: atom_id res chain seq x y z
N MET A 1 -19.55 -2.98 -0.75
CA MET A 1 -19.01 -1.73 -1.32
C MET A 1 -17.49 -1.76 -1.21
N PRO A 2 -16.73 -1.70 -2.33
CA PRO A 2 -15.27 -1.77 -2.30
C PRO A 2 -14.63 -0.55 -1.62
N LEU A 3 -13.55 -0.74 -0.86
CA LEU A 3 -12.80 0.36 -0.22
C LEU A 3 -12.29 1.42 -1.21
N LEU A 4 -11.91 0.99 -2.42
CA LEU A 4 -11.36 1.84 -3.48
C LEU A 4 -12.42 2.42 -4.44
N SER A 5 -13.68 2.48 -4.01
CA SER A 5 -14.76 3.10 -4.81
C SER A 5 -14.64 4.63 -4.84
N VAL A 6 -15.22 5.25 -5.88
CA VAL A 6 -15.37 6.71 -5.99
C VAL A 6 -16.13 7.34 -4.82
N SER A 7 -16.99 6.58 -4.15
CA SER A 7 -17.72 7.02 -2.95
C SER A 7 -16.83 7.13 -1.69
N ASN A 8 -15.60 6.59 -1.72
CA ASN A 8 -14.63 6.60 -0.63
C ASN A 8 -15.27 6.35 0.75
N PRO A 9 -15.87 5.17 0.99
CA PRO A 9 -16.67 4.90 2.19
C PRO A 9 -15.84 5.01 3.48
N ALA A 10 -14.52 4.78 3.43
CA ALA A 10 -13.60 4.89 4.56
C ALA A 10 -13.01 6.31 4.74
N ARG A 11 -13.37 7.28 3.90
CA ARG A 11 -12.84 8.65 3.93
C ARG A 11 -11.30 8.69 3.95
N LEU A 12 -10.70 7.86 3.10
CA LEU A 12 -9.25 7.84 2.90
C LEU A 12 -8.81 9.19 2.32
N SER A 13 -7.65 9.67 2.78
CA SER A 13 -6.98 10.81 2.15
C SER A 13 -6.42 10.39 0.79
N ARG A 14 -6.02 11.37 -0.04
CA ARG A 14 -5.39 11.08 -1.34
C ARG A 14 -4.13 10.21 -1.19
N ALA A 15 -3.32 10.44 -0.16
CA ALA A 15 -2.12 9.65 0.09
C ALA A 15 -2.46 8.20 0.52
N GLU A 16 -3.42 8.05 1.43
CA GLU A 16 -3.88 6.74 1.90
C GLU A 16 -4.52 5.92 0.77
N PHE A 17 -5.31 6.56 -0.09
CA PHE A 17 -5.91 5.94 -1.26
C PHE A 17 -4.83 5.42 -2.22
N ARG A 18 -3.79 6.22 -2.51
CA ARG A 18 -2.66 5.80 -3.35
C ARG A 18 -1.92 4.59 -2.76
N VAL A 19 -1.70 4.55 -1.45
CA VAL A 19 -1.12 3.39 -0.76
C VAL A 19 -1.98 2.15 -0.99
N CYS A 20 -3.29 2.23 -0.74
CA CYS A 20 -4.21 1.11 -0.95
C CYS A 20 -4.26 0.62 -2.40
N VAL A 21 -4.17 1.52 -3.40
CA VAL A 21 -4.11 1.16 -4.82
C VAL A 21 -2.84 0.39 -5.16
N LEU A 22 -1.68 0.77 -4.61
CA LEU A 22 -0.44 0.05 -4.86
C LEU A 22 -0.44 -1.33 -4.18
N LEU A 23 -0.98 -1.41 -2.95
CA LEU A 23 -1.16 -2.67 -2.25
C LEU A 23 -2.13 -3.61 -2.99
N SER A 24 -3.22 -3.08 -3.56
CA SER A 24 -4.18 -3.89 -4.33
C SER A 24 -3.61 -4.43 -5.65
N LYS A 25 -2.49 -3.86 -6.11
CA LYS A 25 -1.68 -4.36 -7.25
C LYS A 25 -0.64 -5.41 -6.81
N GLY A 26 -0.56 -5.73 -5.53
CA GLY A 26 0.38 -6.72 -4.98
C GLY A 26 1.78 -6.18 -4.67
N LEU A 27 1.97 -4.85 -4.66
CA LEU A 27 3.28 -4.29 -4.29
C LEU A 27 3.55 -4.48 -2.79
N ASN A 28 4.80 -4.80 -2.46
CA ASN A 28 5.27 -4.82 -1.09
C ASN A 28 5.54 -3.40 -0.57
N THR A 29 5.75 -3.26 0.74
CA THR A 29 5.96 -1.96 1.39
C THR A 29 7.18 -1.20 0.87
N SER A 30 8.25 -1.89 0.46
CA SER A 30 9.44 -1.25 -0.12
C SER A 30 9.12 -0.63 -1.48
N SER A 31 8.46 -1.39 -2.36
CA SER A 31 8.01 -0.91 -3.67
C SER A 31 7.02 0.25 -3.51
N VAL A 32 6.09 0.18 -2.55
CA VAL A 32 5.18 1.30 -2.25
C VAL A 32 5.94 2.57 -1.83
N CYS A 33 6.96 2.43 -0.98
CA CYS A 33 7.79 3.57 -0.58
C CYS A 33 8.50 4.20 -1.79
N SER A 34 9.08 3.36 -2.65
CA SER A 34 9.75 3.80 -3.88
C SER A 34 8.79 4.53 -4.83
N GLU A 35 7.67 3.89 -5.18
CA GLU A 35 6.64 4.42 -6.09
C GLU A 35 6.03 5.75 -5.62
N LEU A 36 5.90 5.93 -4.30
CA LEU A 36 5.37 7.17 -3.72
C LEU A 36 6.46 8.17 -3.35
N SER A 37 7.74 7.81 -3.49
CA SER A 37 8.88 8.60 -3.04
C SER A 37 8.75 9.03 -1.57
N ILE A 38 8.35 8.11 -0.70
CA ILE A 38 8.19 8.34 0.75
C ILE A 38 9.08 7.41 1.57
N SER A 39 9.36 7.82 2.80
CA SER A 39 10.08 6.99 3.76
C SER A 39 9.18 5.87 4.32
N ILE A 40 9.81 4.81 4.86
CA ILE A 40 9.09 3.73 5.54
C ILE A 40 8.33 4.23 6.77
N SER A 41 8.82 5.24 7.49
CA SER A 41 8.13 5.84 8.63
C SER A 41 6.87 6.60 8.20
N THR A 42 6.94 7.34 7.08
CA THR A 42 5.78 7.97 6.45
C THR A 42 4.75 6.92 6.02
N LEU A 43 5.19 5.82 5.39
CA LEU A 43 4.30 4.72 5.02
C LEU A 43 3.61 4.10 6.24
N ARG A 44 4.34 3.88 7.34
CA ARG A 44 3.77 3.37 8.60
C ARG A 44 2.69 4.30 9.17
N THR A 45 2.87 5.61 9.06
CA THR A 45 1.86 6.60 9.46
C THR A 45 0.60 6.48 8.59
N HIS A 46 0.75 6.36 7.26
CA HIS A 46 -0.39 6.12 6.38
C HIS A 46 -1.11 4.81 6.72
N LEU A 47 -0.38 3.71 6.94
CA LEU A 47 -0.97 2.42 7.30
C LEU A 47 -1.73 2.49 8.63
N ARG A 48 -1.18 3.16 9.65
CA ARG A 48 -1.88 3.36 10.93
C ARG A 48 -3.22 4.08 10.74
N ASN A 49 -3.23 5.13 9.93
CA ASN A 49 -4.45 5.90 9.66
C ASN A 49 -5.45 5.09 8.83
N ILE A 50 -4.97 4.33 7.84
CA ILE A 50 -5.81 3.41 7.06
C ILE A 50 -6.47 2.40 8.00
N PHE A 51 -5.69 1.74 8.85
CA PHE A 51 -6.21 0.75 9.81
C PHE A 51 -7.29 1.33 10.73
N ALA A 52 -7.07 2.53 11.26
CA ALA A 52 -8.06 3.23 12.07
C ALA A 52 -9.35 3.56 11.29
N LYS A 53 -9.24 3.96 10.02
CA LYS A 53 -10.38 4.34 9.17
C LYS A 53 -11.17 3.14 8.65
N THR A 54 -10.49 2.03 8.37
CA THR A 54 -11.11 0.80 7.85
C THR A 54 -11.48 -0.19 8.95
N LYS A 55 -11.11 0.10 10.21
CA LYS A 55 -11.33 -0.75 11.40
C LYS A 55 -10.70 -2.14 11.28
N VAL A 56 -9.60 -2.24 10.53
CA VAL A 56 -8.82 -3.47 10.42
C VAL A 56 -7.60 -3.38 11.32
N THR A 57 -7.08 -4.52 11.76
CA THR A 57 -5.94 -4.56 12.69
C THR A 57 -4.64 -5.04 12.05
N SER A 58 -4.72 -5.58 10.84
CA SER A 58 -3.59 -6.21 10.17
C SER A 58 -3.52 -5.87 8.68
N MET A 59 -2.31 -6.02 8.12
CA MET A 59 -2.10 -5.91 6.67
C MET A 59 -2.91 -6.96 5.91
N ALA A 60 -3.00 -8.19 6.44
CA ALA A 60 -3.75 -9.28 5.81
C ALA A 60 -5.24 -8.96 5.70
N GLU A 61 -5.86 -8.44 6.78
CA GLU A 61 -7.24 -7.97 6.74
C GLU A 61 -7.43 -6.83 5.73
N LEU A 62 -6.52 -5.85 5.72
CA LEU A 62 -6.58 -4.76 4.74
C LEU A 62 -6.58 -5.30 3.31
N LEU A 63 -5.66 -6.22 2.98
CA LEU A 63 -5.56 -6.82 1.65
C LEU A 63 -6.83 -7.60 1.26
N CYS A 64 -7.49 -8.25 2.22
CA CYS A 64 -8.77 -8.95 2.00
C CYS A 64 -9.92 -7.99 1.63
N LEU A 65 -9.91 -6.75 2.15
CA LEU A 65 -10.90 -5.74 1.80
C LEU A 65 -10.62 -5.03 0.46
N LEU A 66 -9.39 -5.11 -0.05
CA LEU A 66 -9.02 -4.48 -1.31
C LEU A 66 -9.43 -5.36 -2.50
N PRO A 67 -9.92 -4.78 -3.60
CA PRO A 67 -10.14 -5.52 -4.83
C PRO A 67 -8.78 -5.93 -5.39
N LEU A 68 -8.39 -7.19 -5.16
CA LEU A 68 -7.12 -7.72 -5.63
C LEU A 68 -7.18 -7.86 -7.16
N ALA A 69 -6.40 -7.07 -7.87
CA ALA A 69 -6.22 -7.27 -9.30
C ALA A 69 -5.37 -8.54 -9.46
N LEU A 70 -5.90 -9.57 -10.12
CA LEU A 70 -5.15 -10.79 -10.40
C LEU A 70 -3.82 -10.43 -11.05
N MET A 71 -2.74 -10.71 -10.33
CA MET A 71 -1.39 -10.21 -10.61
C MET A 71 -0.88 -10.76 -11.95
N SER A 72 -0.36 -9.88 -12.81
CA SER A 72 0.64 -10.26 -13.81
C SER A 72 2.03 -10.11 -13.18
N LYS A 73 2.84 -11.17 -13.22
CA LYS A 73 4.22 -11.21 -12.71
C LYS A 73 5.08 -10.17 -13.42
N ALA A 74 5.44 -9.10 -12.72
CA ALA A 74 6.72 -8.44 -12.87
C ALA A 74 6.84 -7.39 -11.77
N GLN A 75 7.55 -7.68 -10.69
CA GLN A 75 8.25 -6.68 -9.87
C GLN A 75 9.43 -7.40 -9.19
N VAL A 76 10.43 -7.74 -10.00
CA VAL A 76 11.80 -7.92 -9.50
C VAL A 76 12.37 -6.52 -9.38
N SER A 77 12.79 -6.15 -8.18
CA SER A 77 13.78 -5.10 -8.01
C SER A 77 14.75 -5.61 -6.96
N GLU A 78 15.70 -6.39 -7.46
CA GLU A 78 17.04 -6.44 -6.91
C GLU A 78 17.58 -5.01 -6.88
N THR A 79 17.91 -4.52 -5.69
CA THR A 79 18.90 -3.46 -5.57
C THR A 79 20.03 -4.02 -4.75
N THR A 80 20.76 -4.93 -5.37
CA THR A 80 22.17 -5.14 -5.08
C THR A 80 22.88 -3.83 -5.43
N LEU A 81 23.17 -3.00 -4.42
CA LEU A 81 24.30 -2.08 -4.53
C LEU A 81 25.32 -2.39 -3.43
N THR A 82 26.21 -3.28 -3.85
CA THR A 82 27.54 -3.56 -3.37
C THR A 82 28.40 -2.28 -3.22
N ARG A 83 29.08 -2.17 -2.06
CA ARG A 83 30.46 -1.66 -1.85
C ARG A 83 30.76 -0.15 -1.99
N ARG A 84 31.22 0.44 -0.87
CA ARG A 84 32.46 1.24 -0.65
C ARG A 84 32.34 1.87 0.76
N GLY A 85 33.27 1.72 1.70
CA GLY A 85 34.60 1.11 1.73
C GLY A 85 35.03 0.90 3.18
#